data_AF-A0A1V5Y5P1-F1
#
_entry.id   AF-A0A1V5Y5P1-F1
#
_cell.length_a   1.000
_cell.length_b   1.000
_cell.length_c   1.000
_cell.angle_alpha   90.00
_cell.angle_beta   90.00
_cell.angle_gamma   90.00
#
_symmetry.space_group_name_H-M   'P 1'
#
loop_
_entity.id
_entity.type
_entity.pdbx_description
1 polymer ?
#
loop_
_entity_poly.entity_id
_entity_poly.type
_entity_poly.pdbx_seq_one_letter_code
_entity_poly.pdbx_strand_id
1 'polypeptide(L)'
;MDERFKLCRKLGFRDAAHAHKIILEGAHKIPEWLISKGLNAASLANLGYDGDAMRHLGYKDTALQKLGFRIAKEVHKSPPAAPSSALPPEHAPIEGGITATLKDLIQRGCHAGELKQRGITIPHCRAAGIDARVLARLGYALHELAGVYSLAELKKTGFNPRELSRHFKGSELRDAGFSAAEMRCAGFCVRDLINFGFNENQIIGAGYSVNELLREGLSRFTRDLRKLQY
;
A
#
# COMPACT_ATOMS: atom_id res chain seq x y z
N MET A 1 10.59 36.85 -17.86
CA MET A 1 10.99 36.61 -19.26
C MET A 1 11.29 35.14 -19.42
N ASP A 2 10.32 34.41 -19.97
CA ASP A 2 10.23 32.96 -20.02
C ASP A 2 11.47 32.26 -20.60
N GLU A 3 12.19 31.54 -19.74
CA GLU A 3 13.26 30.62 -20.15
C GLU A 3 12.79 29.58 -21.17
N ARG A 4 11.51 29.21 -21.11
CA ARG A 4 10.82 28.35 -22.08
C ARG A 4 10.92 28.88 -23.51
N PHE A 5 10.64 30.17 -23.71
CA PHE A 5 10.69 30.79 -25.04
C PHE A 5 12.12 30.95 -25.54
N LYS A 6 13.06 31.29 -24.66
CA LYS A 6 14.50 31.33 -25.00
C LYS A 6 15.03 29.97 -25.43
N LEU A 7 14.61 28.91 -24.74
CA LEU A 7 14.99 27.54 -25.05
C LEU A 7 14.36 27.04 -26.35
N CYS A 8 13.07 27.30 -26.59
CA CYS A 8 12.42 27.00 -27.87
C CYS A 8 13.16 27.64 -29.04
N ARG A 9 13.51 28.92 -28.93
CA ARG A 9 14.28 29.63 -29.97
C ARG A 9 15.67 29.02 -30.18
N LYS A 10 16.34 28.56 -29.11
CA LYS A 10 17.66 27.92 -29.16
C LYS A 10 17.60 26.53 -29.81
N LEU A 11 16.51 25.80 -29.63
CA LEU A 11 16.29 24.46 -30.20
C LEU A 11 15.66 24.50 -31.61
N GLY A 12 15.37 25.70 -32.14
CA GLY A 12 14.76 25.86 -33.46
C GLY A 12 13.25 25.61 -33.50
N PHE A 13 12.58 25.58 -32.35
CA PHE A 13 11.12 25.45 -32.26
C PHE A 13 10.47 26.83 -32.32
N ARG A 14 9.37 26.96 -33.09
CA ARG A 14 8.63 28.23 -33.20
C ARG A 14 8.00 28.63 -31.87
N ASP A 15 7.37 27.66 -31.20
CA ASP A 15 6.59 27.88 -29.98
C ASP A 15 6.61 26.63 -29.08
N ALA A 16 6.21 26.78 -27.81
CA ALA A 16 6.10 25.67 -26.86
C ALA A 16 5.12 24.57 -27.33
N ALA A 17 4.09 24.94 -28.09
CA ALA A 17 3.17 23.98 -28.71
C ALA A 17 3.86 23.12 -29.78
N HIS A 18 4.81 23.69 -30.52
CA HIS A 18 5.60 22.95 -31.50
C HIS A 18 6.52 21.94 -30.82
N ALA A 19 7.12 22.33 -29.69
CA ALA A 19 7.91 21.42 -28.85
C ALA A 19 7.04 20.28 -28.29
N HIS A 20 5.82 20.56 -27.81
CA HIS A 20 4.88 19.54 -27.33
C HIS A 20 4.56 18.50 -28.41
N LYS A 21 4.28 18.95 -29.64
CA LYS A 21 4.00 18.04 -30.76
C LYS A 21 5.17 17.10 -31.06
N ILE A 22 6.40 17.62 -31.02
CA ILE A 22 7.61 16.82 -31.23
C ILE A 22 7.80 15.81 -30.10
N ILE A 23 7.46 16.18 -28.86
CA ILE A 23 7.47 15.26 -27.72
C ILE A 23 6.40 14.17 -27.91
N LEU A 24 5.19 14.51 -28.34
CA LEU A 24 4.17 13.48 -28.63
C LEU A 24 4.61 12.52 -29.75
N GLU A 25 5.20 13.04 -30.83
CA GLU A 25 5.76 12.20 -31.90
C GLU A 25 6.93 11.34 -31.43
N GLY A 26 7.71 11.84 -30.47
CA GLY A 26 8.84 11.14 -29.88
C GLY A 26 8.42 9.94 -29.03
N ALA A 27 7.20 9.90 -28.50
CA ALA A 27 6.70 8.79 -27.69
C ALA A 27 6.60 7.48 -28.49
N HIS A 28 6.31 7.59 -29.80
CA HIS A 28 6.24 6.46 -30.73
C HIS A 28 7.58 6.18 -31.44
N LYS A 29 8.60 7.02 -31.21
CA LYS A 29 9.94 6.88 -31.82
C LYS A 29 10.96 6.47 -30.76
N ILE A 30 12.17 6.13 -31.22
CA ILE A 30 13.28 5.80 -30.32
C ILE A 30 13.72 7.04 -29.51
N PRO A 31 14.12 6.87 -28.23
CA PRO A 31 14.53 7.96 -27.35
C PRO A 31 15.69 8.80 -27.90
N GLU A 32 16.54 8.19 -28.71
CA GLU A 32 17.70 8.83 -29.34
C GLU A 32 17.30 9.89 -30.38
N TRP A 33 16.08 9.78 -30.93
CA TRP A 33 15.54 10.77 -31.86
C TRP A 33 15.29 12.12 -31.17
N LEU A 34 14.82 12.12 -29.92
CA LEU A 34 14.66 13.36 -29.15
C LEU A 34 16.01 13.99 -28.81
N ILE A 35 17.00 13.17 -28.44
CA ILE A 35 18.37 13.62 -28.17
C ILE A 35 18.98 14.26 -29.43
N SER A 36 18.74 13.65 -30.60
CA SER A 36 19.14 14.20 -31.90
C SER A 36 18.46 15.53 -32.22
N LYS A 37 17.25 15.79 -31.71
CA LYS A 37 16.55 17.08 -31.77
C LYS A 37 17.01 18.08 -30.70
N GLY A 38 18.01 17.75 -29.89
CA GLY A 38 18.52 18.60 -28.80
C GLY A 38 17.64 18.62 -27.56
N LEU A 39 16.64 17.74 -27.49
CA LEU A 39 15.77 17.58 -26.32
C LEU A 39 16.41 16.55 -25.38
N ASN A 40 17.04 17.07 -24.32
CA ASN A 40 17.51 16.29 -23.19
C ASN A 40 16.63 16.56 -21.96
N ALA A 41 16.84 15.82 -20.88
CA ALA A 41 16.07 15.96 -19.65
C ALA A 41 16.06 17.40 -19.09
N ALA A 42 17.17 18.13 -19.21
CA ALA A 42 17.26 19.51 -18.74
C ALA A 42 16.42 20.47 -19.61
N SER A 43 16.48 20.32 -20.94
CA SER A 43 15.66 21.09 -21.87
C SER A 43 14.18 20.80 -21.67
N LEU A 44 13.82 19.52 -21.50
CA LEU A 44 12.45 19.09 -21.25
C LEU A 44 11.93 19.63 -19.90
N ALA A 45 12.73 19.57 -18.84
CA ALA A 45 12.39 20.15 -17.54
C ALA A 45 12.17 21.67 -17.64
N ASN A 46 13.03 22.38 -18.37
CA ASN A 46 12.86 23.81 -18.61
C ASN A 46 11.60 24.13 -19.44
N LEU A 47 11.19 23.24 -20.35
CA LEU A 47 9.92 23.31 -21.07
C LEU A 47 8.70 22.97 -20.19
N GLY A 48 8.91 22.49 -18.97
CA GLY A 48 7.87 22.09 -18.04
C GLY A 48 7.46 20.61 -18.17
N TYR A 49 8.27 19.78 -18.83
CA TYR A 49 8.09 18.33 -18.88
C TYR A 49 9.02 17.66 -17.87
N ASP A 50 8.43 17.22 -16.77
CA ASP A 50 9.07 16.34 -15.81
C ASP A 50 8.99 14.87 -16.25
N GLY A 51 9.78 14.02 -15.60
CA GLY A 51 9.82 12.58 -15.92
C GLY A 51 8.46 11.89 -15.76
N ASP A 52 7.58 12.41 -14.89
CA ASP A 52 6.25 11.86 -14.67
C ASP A 52 5.28 12.29 -15.79
N ALA A 53 5.30 13.56 -16.18
CA ALA A 53 4.59 14.06 -17.36
C ALA A 53 4.97 13.27 -18.62
N MET A 54 6.25 12.95 -18.79
CA MET A 54 6.70 12.13 -19.92
C MET A 54 6.21 10.68 -19.82
N ARG A 55 6.14 10.08 -18.63
CA ARG A 55 5.49 8.76 -18.44
C ARG A 55 4.02 8.79 -18.82
N HIS A 56 3.30 9.85 -18.44
CA HIS A 56 1.91 10.06 -18.83
C HIS A 56 1.72 10.21 -20.35
N LEU A 57 2.72 10.72 -21.06
CA LEU A 57 2.75 10.78 -22.53
C LEU A 57 3.11 9.42 -23.18
N GLY A 58 3.36 8.37 -22.38
CA GLY A 58 3.64 7.02 -22.86
C GLY A 58 5.12 6.67 -23.00
N TYR A 59 6.03 7.53 -22.52
CA TYR A 59 7.46 7.21 -22.53
C TYR A 59 7.81 6.16 -21.47
N LYS A 60 8.46 5.08 -21.92
CA LYS A 60 8.98 4.03 -21.04
C LYS A 60 10.18 4.53 -20.23
N ASP A 61 10.38 3.95 -19.05
CA ASP A 61 11.48 4.32 -18.14
C ASP A 61 12.86 4.19 -18.78
N THR A 62 13.04 3.23 -19.69
CA THR A 62 14.28 3.05 -20.45
C THR A 62 14.57 4.21 -21.40
N ALA A 63 13.54 4.81 -21.99
CA ALA A 63 13.66 5.97 -22.85
C ALA A 63 13.99 7.24 -22.06
N LEU A 64 13.33 7.41 -20.91
CA LEU A 64 13.56 8.53 -20.00
C LEU A 64 14.95 8.48 -19.36
N GLN A 65 15.44 7.29 -19.00
CA GLN A 65 16.80 7.10 -18.50
C GLN A 65 17.84 7.49 -19.58
N LYS A 66 17.62 7.09 -20.84
CA LYS A 66 18.49 7.49 -21.96
C LYS A 66 18.47 9.00 -22.22
N LEU A 67 17.34 9.68 -22.00
CA LEU A 67 17.23 11.14 -22.12
C LEU A 67 17.93 11.91 -20.99
N GLY A 68 18.45 11.20 -19.98
CA GLY A 68 19.12 11.78 -18.83
C GLY A 68 18.18 12.13 -17.69
N PHE A 69 16.91 11.68 -17.71
CA PHE A 69 16.06 11.79 -16.53
C PHE A 69 16.60 10.84 -15.47
N ARG A 70 16.88 11.39 -14.28
CA ARG A 70 17.28 10.63 -13.10
C ARG A 70 16.04 9.92 -12.56
N ILE A 71 15.69 8.79 -13.17
CA ILE A 71 14.62 7.94 -12.67
C ILE A 71 15.21 7.16 -11.51
N ALA A 72 15.06 7.71 -10.31
CA ALA A 72 15.24 6.94 -9.09
C ALA A 72 14.28 5.75 -9.19
N LYS A 73 14.85 4.55 -9.27
CA LYS A 73 14.06 3.32 -9.22
C LYS A 73 13.56 3.21 -7.78
N GLU A 74 12.23 3.03 -7.66
CA GLU A 74 11.43 2.61 -6.49
C GLU A 74 10.92 3.73 -5.56
N VAL A 75 9.63 3.86 -5.16
CA VAL A 75 8.32 3.23 -5.45
C VAL A 75 7.22 4.24 -5.04
N HIS A 76 6.12 4.29 -5.81
CA HIS A 76 4.76 4.82 -5.54
C HIS A 76 4.46 6.20 -4.86
N LYS A 77 3.64 6.97 -5.61
CA LYS A 77 2.59 7.95 -5.21
C LYS A 77 2.91 9.07 -4.19
N SER A 78 3.04 10.26 -4.78
CA SER A 78 2.39 11.53 -4.42
C SER A 78 3.15 12.56 -3.53
N PRO A 79 3.08 13.88 -3.86
CA PRO A 79 3.83 14.98 -3.22
C PRO A 79 2.93 15.82 -2.25
N PRO A 80 3.34 16.99 -1.69
CA PRO A 80 4.67 17.50 -1.31
C PRO A 80 4.71 18.13 0.12
N ALA A 81 5.89 18.23 0.73
CA ALA A 81 6.43 19.47 1.35
C ALA A 81 7.76 19.17 2.08
N ALA A 82 8.84 19.78 1.57
CA ALA A 82 10.18 19.83 2.16
C ALA A 82 10.22 20.75 3.41
N PRO A 83 11.38 21.00 4.07
CA PRO A 83 12.76 20.51 3.87
C PRO A 83 13.35 19.95 5.21
N SER A 84 14.58 19.47 5.40
CA SER A 84 15.86 19.66 4.72
C SER A 84 16.86 18.62 5.26
N SER A 85 17.86 18.32 4.42
CA SER A 85 19.23 17.96 4.79
C SER A 85 19.58 16.49 5.11
N ALA A 86 20.37 15.96 4.17
CA ALA A 86 21.59 15.17 4.39
C ALA A 86 21.45 13.69 4.78
N LEU A 87 21.59 12.83 3.77
CA LEU A 87 22.31 11.55 3.84
C LEU A 87 23.82 11.84 4.05
N PRO A 88 24.60 10.94 4.68
CA PRO A 88 25.09 9.77 3.94
C PRO A 88 25.14 8.49 4.84
N PRO A 89 25.77 7.39 4.41
CA PRO A 89 25.16 6.08 4.21
C PRO A 89 25.66 5.07 5.26
N GLU A 90 25.38 3.77 5.07
CA GLU A 90 26.28 2.63 5.34
C GLU A 90 25.54 1.42 5.94
N HIS A 91 25.66 0.31 5.21
CA HIS A 91 25.35 -1.04 5.64
C HIS A 91 26.07 -1.38 6.96
N ALA A 92 25.32 -1.81 7.98
CA ALA A 92 25.81 -2.79 8.94
C ALA A 92 24.64 -3.57 9.56
N PRO A 93 24.75 -4.89 9.74
CA PRO A 93 23.74 -5.71 10.38
C PRO A 93 23.73 -5.43 11.89
N ILE A 94 22.74 -4.68 12.36
CA ILE A 94 22.60 -4.29 13.77
C ILE A 94 21.46 -5.05 14.45
N GLU A 95 21.41 -6.38 14.29
CA GLU A 95 20.39 -7.20 14.94
C GLU A 95 20.45 -7.08 16.49
N GLY A 96 21.61 -6.69 17.05
CA GLY A 96 21.76 -6.41 18.48
C GLY A 96 21.48 -4.97 18.93
N GLY A 97 21.61 -3.97 18.05
CA GLY A 97 21.48 -2.55 18.41
C GLY A 97 20.09 -1.97 18.16
N ILE A 98 19.41 -2.42 17.10
CA ILE A 98 18.10 -1.90 16.72
C ILE A 98 17.05 -2.24 17.78
N THR A 99 17.12 -3.43 18.39
CA THR A 99 16.13 -3.90 19.37
C THR A 99 16.15 -3.11 20.68
N ALA A 100 17.35 -2.78 21.19
CA ALA A 100 17.53 -1.93 22.36
C ALA A 100 17.08 -0.49 22.11
N THR A 101 17.45 0.05 20.95
CA THR A 101 17.03 1.40 20.53
C THR A 101 15.50 1.47 20.37
N LEU A 102 14.87 0.40 19.88
CA LEU A 102 13.44 0.39 19.63
C LEU A 102 12.61 0.35 20.93
N LYS A 103 13.07 -0.39 21.95
CA LYS A 103 12.45 -0.37 23.28
C LYS A 103 12.54 1.02 23.93
N ASP A 104 13.70 1.68 23.84
CA ASP A 104 13.88 3.07 24.31
C ASP A 104 12.94 4.04 23.59
N LEU A 105 12.82 3.92 22.26
CA LEU A 105 11.94 4.77 21.44
C LEU A 105 10.46 4.58 21.78
N ILE A 106 10.01 3.34 22.00
CA ILE A 106 8.63 3.08 22.45
C ILE A 106 8.38 3.70 23.83
N GLN A 107 9.36 3.58 24.74
CA GLN A 107 9.26 4.11 26.09
C GLN A 107 9.23 5.66 26.11
N ARG A 108 9.86 6.29 25.13
CA ARG A 108 9.85 7.75 24.91
C ARG A 108 8.62 8.24 24.14
N GLY A 109 7.72 7.33 23.73
CA GLY A 109 6.48 7.67 23.03
C GLY A 109 6.67 8.03 21.56
N CYS A 110 7.74 7.55 20.92
CA CYS A 110 7.97 7.83 19.50
C CYS A 110 6.90 7.23 18.60
N HIS A 111 6.45 7.99 17.60
CA HIS A 111 5.43 7.56 16.63
C HIS A 111 6.05 6.86 15.40
N ALA A 112 5.23 6.14 14.64
CA ALA A 112 5.60 5.41 13.43
C ALA A 112 6.34 6.28 12.39
N GLY A 113 6.08 7.59 12.37
CA GLY A 113 6.80 8.53 11.51
C GLY A 113 8.29 8.63 11.82
N GLU A 114 8.66 8.67 13.10
CA GLU A 114 10.07 8.75 13.54
C GLU A 114 10.81 7.43 13.27
N LEU A 115 10.13 6.31 13.47
CA LEU A 115 10.65 4.98 13.15
C LEU A 115 10.94 4.83 11.67
N LYS A 116 10.01 5.26 10.82
CA LYS A 116 10.19 5.27 9.36
C LYS A 116 11.32 6.21 8.93
N GLN A 117 11.46 7.39 9.57
CA GLN A 117 12.56 8.33 9.30
C GLN A 117 13.94 7.75 9.65
N ARG A 118 14.02 6.94 10.70
CA ARG A 118 15.27 6.25 11.09
C ARG A 118 15.56 4.97 10.29
N GLY A 119 14.76 4.67 9.27
CA GLY A 119 14.90 3.46 8.46
C GLY A 119 14.43 2.18 9.17
N ILE A 120 13.78 2.31 10.33
CA ILE A 120 13.23 1.18 11.08
C ILE A 120 11.89 0.80 10.46
N THR A 121 11.93 -0.26 9.67
CA THR A 121 10.76 -0.86 9.02
C THR A 121 10.08 -1.91 9.91
N ILE A 122 8.84 -2.26 9.60
CA ILE A 122 8.03 -3.25 10.33
C ILE A 122 8.74 -4.61 10.53
N PRO A 123 9.47 -5.20 9.56
CA PRO A 123 10.24 -6.43 9.80
C PRO A 123 11.30 -6.28 10.88
N HIS A 124 11.98 -5.13 10.99
CA HIS A 124 12.92 -4.87 12.08
C HIS A 124 12.21 -4.80 13.44
N CYS A 125 10.99 -4.25 13.47
CA CYS A 125 10.18 -4.24 14.68
C CYS A 125 9.76 -5.64 15.10
N ARG A 126 9.44 -6.50 14.13
CA ARG A 126 9.13 -7.91 14.38
C ARG A 126 10.36 -8.67 14.90
N ALA A 127 11.53 -8.44 14.31
CA ALA A 127 12.79 -9.02 14.78
C ALA A 127 13.14 -8.56 16.21
N ALA A 128 12.72 -7.36 16.60
CA ALA A 128 12.85 -6.85 17.96
C ALA A 128 11.84 -7.44 18.96
N GLY A 129 10.92 -8.30 18.52
CA GLY A 129 9.90 -8.90 19.36
C GLY A 129 8.79 -7.93 19.76
N ILE A 130 8.53 -6.90 18.96
CA ILE A 130 7.43 -5.96 19.21
C ILE A 130 6.16 -6.50 18.57
N ASP A 131 5.11 -6.58 19.36
CA ASP A 131 3.81 -7.01 18.87
C ASP A 131 3.15 -6.00 17.92
N ALA A 132 2.36 -6.51 16.98
CA ALA A 132 1.59 -5.71 16.04
C ALA A 132 0.66 -4.68 16.73
N ARG A 133 0.18 -4.97 17.94
CA ARG A 133 -0.65 -4.04 18.72
C ARG A 133 0.14 -2.81 19.16
N VAL A 134 1.39 -2.98 19.56
CA VAL A 134 2.25 -1.85 19.89
C VAL A 134 2.44 -1.02 18.62
N LEU A 135 2.79 -1.65 17.50
CA LEU A 135 2.97 -0.94 16.23
C LEU A 135 1.70 -0.18 15.77
N ALA A 136 0.53 -0.76 15.94
CA ALA A 136 -0.72 -0.05 15.67
C ALA A 136 -0.91 1.17 16.58
N ARG A 137 -0.54 1.07 17.88
CA ARG A 137 -0.55 2.23 18.79
C ARG A 137 0.49 3.28 18.41
N LEU A 138 1.61 2.89 17.81
CA LEU A 138 2.61 3.82 17.30
C LEU A 138 2.12 4.55 16.03
N GLY A 139 1.03 4.09 15.40
CA GLY A 139 0.43 4.71 14.21
C GLY A 139 0.77 4.00 12.90
N TYR A 140 1.25 2.76 12.95
CA TYR A 140 1.33 1.94 11.73
C TYR A 140 -0.07 1.52 11.28
N ALA A 141 -0.32 1.63 9.98
CA ALA A 141 -1.59 1.22 9.41
C ALA A 141 -1.72 -0.31 9.38
N LEU A 142 -2.95 -0.81 9.56
CA LEU A 142 -3.23 -2.25 9.62
C LEU A 142 -2.80 -3.00 8.34
N HIS A 143 -2.91 -2.36 7.17
CA HIS A 143 -2.47 -2.95 5.90
C HIS A 143 -0.94 -3.13 5.82
N GLU A 144 -0.16 -2.28 6.51
CA GLU A 144 1.30 -2.42 6.56
C GLU A 144 1.67 -3.58 7.50
N LEU A 145 0.94 -3.70 8.61
CA LEU A 145 1.09 -4.81 9.55
C LEU A 145 0.69 -6.13 8.91
N ALA A 146 -0.34 -6.13 8.07
CA ALA A 146 -0.81 -7.29 7.31
C ALA A 146 0.25 -7.90 6.39
N GLY A 147 1.16 -7.09 5.86
CA GLY A 147 2.23 -7.56 4.98
C GLY A 147 3.36 -8.30 5.72
N VAL A 148 3.47 -8.13 7.04
CA VAL A 148 4.59 -8.64 7.85
C VAL A 148 4.15 -9.59 8.94
N TYR A 149 2.96 -9.38 9.50
CA TYR A 149 2.35 -10.23 10.52
C TYR A 149 1.26 -11.09 9.88
N SER A 150 1.29 -12.38 10.19
CA SER A 150 0.19 -13.27 9.87
C SER A 150 -1.04 -12.89 10.67
N LEU A 151 -2.24 -13.10 10.11
CA LEU A 151 -3.50 -12.84 10.80
C LEU A 151 -3.62 -13.60 12.14
N ALA A 152 -3.01 -14.78 12.26
CA ALA A 152 -2.94 -15.51 13.52
C ALA A 152 -2.16 -14.76 14.61
N GLU A 153 -1.11 -14.02 14.24
CA GLU A 153 -0.37 -13.14 15.17
C GLU A 153 -1.22 -11.93 15.53
N LEU A 154 -1.88 -11.31 14.54
CA LEU A 154 -2.82 -10.20 14.80
C LEU A 154 -3.94 -10.64 15.75
N LYS A 155 -4.46 -11.85 15.60
CA LYS A 155 -5.43 -12.46 16.53
C LYS A 155 -4.85 -12.59 17.93
N LYS A 156 -3.64 -13.17 18.08
CA LYS A 156 -2.97 -13.32 19.40
C LYS A 156 -2.76 -11.98 20.11
N THR A 157 -2.47 -10.93 19.36
CA THR A 157 -2.27 -9.59 19.93
C THR A 157 -3.57 -8.90 20.34
N GLY A 158 -4.74 -9.50 20.05
CA GLY A 158 -6.05 -9.04 20.48
C GLY A 158 -6.70 -8.02 19.55
N PHE A 159 -6.39 -8.02 18.25
CA PHE A 159 -7.14 -7.22 17.29
C PHE A 159 -8.55 -7.77 17.11
N ASN A 160 -9.53 -6.86 17.06
CA ASN A 160 -10.91 -7.23 16.78
C ASN A 160 -11.07 -7.70 15.33
N PRO A 161 -11.79 -8.80 15.08
CA PRO A 161 -12.00 -9.28 13.71
C PRO A 161 -12.77 -8.27 12.85
N ARG A 162 -13.54 -7.37 13.47
CA ARG A 162 -14.21 -6.27 12.77
C ARG A 162 -13.24 -5.28 12.15
N GLU A 163 -12.16 -4.93 12.85
CA GLU A 163 -11.11 -4.05 12.33
C GLU A 163 -10.32 -4.74 11.23
N LEU A 164 -10.02 -6.03 11.41
CA LEU A 164 -9.33 -6.84 10.41
C LEU A 164 -10.19 -7.03 9.14
N SER A 165 -11.51 -7.24 9.27
CA SER A 165 -12.40 -7.42 8.10
C SER A 165 -12.54 -6.18 7.21
N ARG A 166 -12.10 -4.99 7.65
CA ARG A 166 -12.04 -3.80 6.79
C ARG A 166 -10.89 -3.86 5.78
N HIS A 167 -9.85 -4.61 6.10
CA HIS A 167 -8.62 -4.69 5.32
C HIS A 167 -8.37 -6.09 4.73
N PHE A 168 -8.96 -7.12 5.31
CA PHE A 168 -8.82 -8.51 4.89
C PHE A 168 -10.16 -9.09 4.40
N LYS A 169 -10.07 -10.05 3.49
CA LYS A 169 -11.23 -10.88 3.12
C LYS A 169 -11.56 -11.82 4.28
N GLY A 170 -12.84 -12.08 4.52
CA GLY A 170 -13.20 -12.97 5.63
C GLY A 170 -12.84 -14.44 5.41
N SER A 171 -12.54 -14.86 4.18
CA SER A 171 -11.86 -16.13 3.92
C SER A 171 -10.50 -16.21 4.63
N GLU A 172 -9.74 -15.12 4.63
CA GLU A 172 -8.45 -15.02 5.33
C GLU A 172 -8.65 -15.00 6.85
N LEU A 173 -9.71 -14.33 7.34
CA LEU A 173 -10.07 -14.38 8.77
C LEU A 173 -10.41 -15.80 9.22
N ARG A 174 -11.12 -16.55 8.38
CA ARG A 174 -11.42 -17.97 8.65
C ARG A 174 -10.15 -18.80 8.67
N ASP A 175 -9.26 -18.60 7.70
CA ASP A 175 -7.97 -19.30 7.61
C ASP A 175 -7.05 -19.00 8.80
N ALA A 176 -7.09 -17.76 9.28
CA ALA A 176 -6.42 -17.33 10.51
C ALA A 176 -6.98 -17.96 11.80
N GLY A 177 -8.06 -18.74 11.71
CA GLY A 177 -8.65 -19.45 12.82
C GLY A 177 -9.60 -18.60 13.67
N PHE A 178 -10.19 -17.53 13.13
CA PHE A 178 -11.31 -16.85 13.82
C PHE A 178 -12.54 -17.76 13.81
N SER A 179 -13.11 -18.02 14.99
CA SER A 179 -14.34 -18.79 15.10
C SER A 179 -15.56 -17.92 14.84
N ALA A 180 -16.65 -18.51 14.38
CA ALA A 180 -17.92 -17.80 14.16
C ALA A 180 -18.45 -17.12 15.45
N ALA A 181 -18.12 -17.67 16.64
CA ALA A 181 -18.45 -17.06 17.93
C ALA A 181 -17.69 -15.75 18.18
N GLU A 182 -16.39 -15.70 17.86
CA GLU A 182 -15.59 -14.48 17.99
C GLU A 182 -16.04 -13.41 17.00
N MET A 183 -16.40 -13.82 15.80
CA MET A 183 -16.99 -12.94 14.79
C MET A 183 -18.34 -12.40 15.26
N ARG A 184 -19.18 -13.23 15.90
CA ARG A 184 -20.41 -12.75 16.53
C ARG A 184 -20.15 -11.69 17.61
N CYS A 185 -19.20 -11.94 18.51
CA CYS A 185 -18.81 -10.97 19.52
C CYS A 185 -18.32 -9.65 18.90
N ALA A 186 -17.71 -9.71 17.71
CA ALA A 186 -17.30 -8.54 16.95
C ALA A 186 -18.44 -7.86 16.16
N GLY A 187 -19.67 -8.39 16.22
CA GLY A 187 -20.86 -7.78 15.61
C GLY A 187 -21.07 -8.11 14.14
N PHE A 188 -20.49 -9.19 13.62
CA PHE A 188 -20.82 -9.69 12.29
C PHE A 188 -22.24 -10.27 12.26
N CYS A 189 -22.90 -10.24 11.10
CA CYS A 189 -24.18 -10.91 10.92
C CYS A 189 -23.99 -12.30 10.32
N VAL A 190 -25.04 -13.13 10.36
CA VAL A 190 -25.05 -14.44 9.72
C VAL A 190 -24.64 -14.36 8.24
N ARG A 191 -25.11 -13.34 7.52
CA ARG A 191 -24.76 -13.15 6.11
C ARG A 191 -23.27 -12.87 5.87
N ASP A 192 -22.62 -12.10 6.74
CA ASP A 192 -21.17 -11.89 6.67
C ASP A 192 -20.43 -13.21 6.87
N LEU A 193 -20.82 -14.00 7.88
CA LEU A 193 -20.21 -15.31 8.16
C LEU A 193 -20.34 -16.28 6.97
N ILE A 194 -21.49 -16.30 6.30
CA ILE A 194 -21.67 -17.12 5.10
C ILE A 194 -20.75 -16.63 3.98
N ASN A 195 -20.69 -15.31 3.76
CA ASN A 195 -19.81 -14.71 2.76
C ASN A 195 -18.33 -14.99 3.04
N PHE A 196 -17.97 -15.17 4.31
CA PHE A 196 -16.65 -15.58 4.75
C PHE A 196 -16.40 -17.09 4.62
N GLY A 197 -17.43 -17.87 4.25
CA GLY A 197 -17.36 -19.31 4.04
C GLY A 197 -17.51 -20.14 5.30
N PHE A 198 -18.19 -19.64 6.34
CA PHE A 198 -18.55 -20.46 7.50
C PHE A 198 -19.75 -21.36 7.18
N ASN A 199 -19.69 -22.60 7.67
CA ASN A 199 -20.79 -23.55 7.56
C ASN A 199 -21.91 -23.23 8.57
N GLU A 200 -23.13 -23.61 8.25
CA GLU A 200 -24.31 -23.42 9.10
C GLU A 200 -24.11 -23.99 10.51
N ASN A 201 -23.54 -25.19 10.63
CA ASN A 201 -23.23 -25.79 11.94
C ASN A 201 -22.26 -24.93 12.78
N GLN A 202 -21.31 -24.23 12.15
CA GLN A 202 -20.40 -23.33 12.87
C GLN A 202 -21.11 -22.03 13.29
N ILE A 203 -22.04 -21.54 12.48
CA ILE A 203 -22.84 -20.36 12.79
C ILE A 203 -23.84 -20.66 13.92
N ILE A 204 -24.49 -21.82 13.87
CA ILE A 204 -25.38 -22.30 14.95
C ILE A 204 -24.56 -22.54 16.22
N GLY A 205 -23.37 -23.14 16.10
CA GLY A 205 -22.43 -23.32 17.22
C GLY A 205 -21.92 -22.01 17.83
N ALA A 206 -21.91 -20.92 17.06
CA ALA A 206 -21.64 -19.56 17.54
C ALA A 206 -22.82 -18.92 18.29
N GLY A 207 -23.95 -19.64 18.37
CA GLY A 207 -25.16 -19.26 19.10
C GLY A 207 -26.14 -18.41 18.30
N TYR A 208 -26.00 -18.31 16.97
CA TYR A 208 -27.04 -17.71 16.14
C TYR A 208 -28.23 -18.66 16.06
N SER A 209 -29.43 -18.09 16.15
CA SER A 209 -30.66 -18.87 16.06
C SER A 209 -30.95 -19.27 14.62
N VAL A 210 -31.56 -20.45 14.43
CA VAL A 210 -32.03 -20.91 13.11
C VAL A 210 -32.96 -19.87 12.46
N ASN A 211 -33.71 -19.11 13.26
CA ASN A 211 -34.55 -18.02 12.80
C ASN A 211 -33.75 -16.85 12.19
N GLU A 212 -32.57 -16.53 12.74
CA GLU A 212 -31.66 -15.52 12.15
C GLU A 212 -31.07 -16.01 10.83
N LEU A 213 -30.74 -17.31 10.72
CA LEU A 213 -30.30 -17.92 9.45
C LEU A 213 -31.41 -17.84 8.39
N LEU A 214 -32.66 -18.17 8.76
CA LEU A 214 -33.83 -18.07 7.90
C LEU A 214 -34.09 -16.64 7.43
N ARG A 215 -33.94 -15.66 8.33
CA ARG A 215 -34.17 -14.23 8.05
C ARG A 215 -33.19 -13.66 7.02
N GLU A 216 -31.93 -14.11 7.06
CA GLU A 216 -30.89 -13.69 6.11
C GLU A 216 -30.95 -14.43 4.75
N GLY A 217 -31.95 -15.30 4.55
CA GLY A 217 -32.20 -15.92 3.24
C GLY A 217 -31.48 -17.25 3.00
N LEU A 218 -30.95 -17.93 4.04
CA LEU A 218 -30.49 -19.34 3.96
C LEU A 218 -31.65 -20.34 3.76
N SER A 219 -32.83 -19.85 3.42
CA SER A 219 -34.05 -20.62 3.19
C SER A 219 -34.08 -21.40 1.87
N ARG A 220 -32.92 -21.91 1.41
CA ARG A 220 -32.89 -22.98 0.39
C ARG A 220 -32.55 -24.35 0.98
N PHE A 221 -31.75 -24.43 2.05
CA PHE A 221 -31.33 -25.72 2.63
C PHE A 221 -32.12 -26.10 3.90
N THR A 222 -32.59 -25.14 4.70
CA THR A 222 -33.48 -25.39 5.85
C THR A 222 -34.90 -25.81 5.48
N ARG A 223 -35.24 -25.83 4.18
CA ARG A 223 -36.46 -26.50 3.70
C ARG A 223 -36.39 -28.01 3.88
N ASP A 224 -35.19 -28.59 3.96
CA ASP A 224 -34.96 -30.03 4.12
C ASP A 224 -34.96 -30.46 5.59
N LEU A 225 -34.44 -29.63 6.50
CA LEU A 225 -34.45 -29.92 7.95
C LEU A 225 -35.85 -29.84 8.59
N ARG A 226 -36.79 -29.06 8.01
CA ARG A 226 -38.20 -29.11 8.42
C ARG A 226 -38.94 -30.38 7.99
N LYS A 227 -38.34 -31.23 7.15
CA LYS A 227 -38.88 -32.55 6.78
C LYS A 227 -38.34 -33.71 7.62
N LEU A 228 -37.33 -33.49 8.47
CA LEU A 228 -36.72 -34.53 9.31
C LEU A 228 -37.13 -34.44 10.79
N GLN A 229 -38.18 -33.67 11.11
CA GLN A 229 -38.81 -33.65 12.43
C GLN A 229 -40.30 -34.03 12.38
N TYR A 230 -40.66 -35.01 11.55
CA TYR A 230 -41.97 -35.66 11.60
C TYR A 230 -41.81 -37.17 11.63
#